data_AF-A0A1Y2C0S7-F1
#
_entry.id   AF-A0A1Y2C0S7-F1
#
_cell.length_a   1.000
_cell.length_b   1.000
_cell.length_c   1.000
_cell.angle_alpha   90.00
_cell.angle_beta   90.00
_cell.angle_gamma   90.00
#
_symmetry.space_group_name_H-M   'P 1'
#
loop_
_entity.id
_entity.type
_entity.pdbx_description
1 polymer ?
#
loop_
_entity_poly.entity_id
_entity_poly.type
_entity_poly.pdbx_seq_one_letter_code
_entity_poly.pdbx_strand_id
1 'polypeptide(L)'
;MNIFGGGDNHFTITFSSFSQLNYGGVYVYRGNGVESNPQYIVNNYQAIGRDIQTCQQQNVKIVLSLGGDQSSAYQFGAGDGVAYANLFYNVFLEGTAGPVRPFGPGVVLDGIELDVEKNDNPAVWTPEMINFITTLRNLSPKTQLAIVPQCYLGLIGKDAYVGDVISATAPMLNYIIVQFYNNPQCSYPFGFNFNTWKTLFTGSIIVGLAGDWTSAISGGFLEPGPLQAVYDMIKNDAQFGGFSVYDVSSSNPPALSWNEKNYNNPPLTTYSKTLRDCLNGVSVGSGFPPQGPQQNNLNLANRCGGTWVYANSNCTLKTCDPAIPNFCGLNMHCFSFLSTTCTPRQI
;
A
#
# COMPACT_ATOMS: atom_id res chain seq x y z
N MET A 1 -4.97 5.73 -20.81
CA MET A 1 -4.07 6.46 -19.90
C MET A 1 -4.97 7.16 -18.91
N ASN A 2 -4.83 6.87 -17.62
CA ASN A 2 -5.35 7.79 -16.62
C ASN A 2 -4.70 9.15 -16.92
N ILE A 3 -5.51 10.14 -17.21
CA ILE A 3 -5.05 11.52 -17.19
C ILE A 3 -5.85 12.10 -16.04
N PHE A 4 -5.38 11.77 -14.84
CA PHE A 4 -5.39 12.79 -13.80
C PHE A 4 -4.40 13.81 -14.31
N GLY A 5 -4.87 14.97 -14.70
CA GLY A 5 -4.07 16.19 -14.73
C GLY A 5 -4.03 16.85 -16.09
N GLY A 6 -4.22 18.16 -16.14
CA GLY A 6 -4.12 18.90 -17.40
C GLY A 6 -4.51 20.38 -17.35
N GLY A 7 -5.17 20.83 -16.28
CA GLY A 7 -5.58 22.24 -16.12
C GLY A 7 -6.65 22.71 -17.12
N ASP A 8 -7.26 21.83 -17.90
CA ASP A 8 -8.19 22.15 -18.98
C ASP A 8 -9.62 21.61 -18.78
N ASN A 9 -9.91 21.09 -17.59
CA ASN A 9 -11.18 20.43 -17.23
C ASN A 9 -11.55 19.18 -18.07
N HIS A 10 -10.62 18.61 -18.84
CA HIS A 10 -10.80 17.30 -19.47
C HIS A 10 -10.19 16.21 -18.59
N PHE A 11 -11.05 15.32 -18.09
CA PHE A 11 -10.60 14.25 -17.20
C PHE A 11 -10.64 12.92 -17.95
N THR A 12 -9.69 12.04 -17.68
CA THR A 12 -9.78 10.64 -18.08
C THR A 12 -9.45 9.78 -16.88
N ILE A 13 -10.50 9.30 -16.20
CA ILE A 13 -10.35 8.28 -15.15
C ILE A 13 -10.51 6.92 -15.84
N THR A 14 -9.37 6.24 -16.01
CA THR A 14 -9.14 4.84 -16.38
C THR A 14 -9.04 4.01 -15.10
N PHE A 15 -10.10 3.32 -14.74
CA PHE A 15 -9.99 2.32 -13.68
C PHE A 15 -9.16 1.12 -14.16
N SER A 16 -8.41 0.49 -13.25
CA SER A 16 -7.65 -0.72 -13.55
C SER A 16 -8.57 -1.83 -14.04
N SER A 17 -8.10 -2.64 -14.98
CA SER A 17 -8.87 -3.78 -15.47
C SER A 17 -8.91 -4.88 -14.41
N PHE A 18 -10.10 -5.39 -14.10
CA PHE A 18 -10.22 -6.57 -13.26
C PHE A 18 -9.93 -7.82 -14.11
N SER A 19 -9.12 -8.73 -13.57
CA SER A 19 -8.81 -10.03 -14.21
C SER A 19 -9.98 -11.00 -14.22
N GLN A 20 -11.07 -10.65 -13.52
CA GLN A 20 -12.29 -11.45 -13.42
C GLN A 20 -13.20 -11.22 -14.64
N LEU A 21 -13.68 -12.31 -15.23
CA LEU A 21 -14.47 -12.32 -16.48
C LEU A 21 -15.69 -11.36 -16.47
N ASN A 22 -16.28 -11.11 -15.30
CA ASN A 22 -17.47 -10.27 -15.15
C ASN A 22 -17.18 -8.80 -14.78
N TYR A 23 -15.90 -8.44 -14.59
CA TYR A 23 -15.47 -7.09 -14.23
C TYR A 23 -14.44 -6.53 -15.23
N GLY A 24 -14.23 -7.21 -16.34
CA GLY A 24 -13.22 -6.87 -17.33
C GLY A 24 -13.44 -5.51 -18.00
N GLY A 25 -12.33 -4.92 -18.42
CA GLY A 25 -12.27 -3.72 -19.24
C GLY A 25 -12.08 -2.41 -18.48
N VAL A 26 -11.75 -1.37 -19.24
CA VAL A 26 -11.37 -0.05 -18.72
C VAL A 26 -12.54 0.89 -18.87
N TYR A 27 -13.07 1.40 -17.76
CA TYR A 27 -13.99 2.53 -17.78
C TYR A 27 -13.19 3.82 -17.91
N VAL A 28 -13.57 4.66 -18.87
CA VAL A 28 -13.00 5.98 -19.13
C VAL A 28 -14.04 7.06 -18.85
N TYR A 29 -13.87 7.79 -17.74
CA TYR A 29 -14.70 8.97 -17.45
C TYR A 29 -14.12 10.21 -18.14
N ARG A 30 -14.86 10.86 -19.06
CA ARG A 30 -14.37 11.97 -19.89
C ARG A 30 -14.65 13.39 -19.39
N GLY A 31 -15.38 13.56 -18.29
CA GLY A 31 -15.67 14.90 -17.73
C GLY A 31 -16.69 15.75 -18.49
N ASN A 32 -17.01 15.43 -19.75
CA ASN A 32 -17.95 16.18 -20.59
C ASN A 32 -19.45 15.88 -20.30
N GLY A 33 -19.70 15.06 -19.27
CA GLY A 33 -21.03 14.70 -18.83
C GLY A 33 -21.80 13.72 -19.70
N VAL A 34 -21.13 13.07 -20.67
CA VAL A 34 -21.72 12.07 -21.56
C VAL A 34 -21.06 10.72 -21.35
N GLU A 35 -21.87 9.66 -21.22
CA GLU A 35 -21.36 8.29 -21.18
C GLU A 35 -20.82 7.91 -22.56
N SER A 36 -19.55 7.50 -22.62
CA SER A 36 -18.84 7.17 -23.87
C SER A 36 -18.26 5.76 -23.89
N ASN A 37 -18.42 5.01 -22.80
CA ASN A 37 -17.96 3.63 -22.70
C ASN A 37 -18.94 2.66 -23.39
N PRO A 38 -18.45 1.55 -23.95
CA PRO A 38 -19.33 0.48 -24.41
C PRO A 38 -20.27 -0.01 -23.31
N GLN A 39 -21.51 -0.34 -23.66
CA GLN A 39 -22.53 -0.71 -22.66
C GLN A 39 -22.12 -1.87 -21.75
N TYR A 40 -21.34 -2.84 -22.24
CA TYR A 40 -20.85 -3.94 -21.41
C TYR A 40 -19.87 -3.47 -20.32
N ILE A 41 -19.04 -2.46 -20.60
CA ILE A 41 -18.17 -1.82 -19.61
C ILE A 41 -19.02 -1.10 -18.56
N VAL A 42 -20.01 -0.32 -19.01
CA VAL A 42 -20.94 0.37 -18.09
C VAL A 42 -21.63 -0.63 -17.15
N ASN A 43 -22.13 -1.74 -17.70
CA ASN A 43 -22.79 -2.79 -16.92
C ASN A 43 -21.84 -3.44 -15.91
N ASN A 44 -20.58 -3.69 -16.27
CA ASN A 44 -19.56 -4.24 -15.37
C ASN A 44 -19.28 -3.30 -14.18
N TYR A 45 -19.14 -1.99 -14.43
CA TYR A 45 -18.89 -1.02 -13.35
C TYR A 45 -20.12 -0.78 -12.47
N GLN A 46 -21.33 -0.87 -13.02
CA GLN A 46 -22.54 -0.91 -12.21
C GLN A 46 -22.65 -2.20 -11.39
N ALA A 47 -22.06 -3.31 -11.82
CA ALA A 47 -21.94 -4.51 -10.99
C ALA A 47 -21.04 -4.26 -9.77
N ILE A 48 -19.88 -3.63 -9.98
CA ILE A 48 -19.01 -3.16 -8.89
C ILE A 48 -19.81 -2.27 -7.92
N GLY A 49 -20.65 -1.37 -8.45
CA GLY A 49 -21.53 -0.54 -7.62
C GLY A 49 -22.47 -1.31 -6.70
N ARG A 50 -23.03 -2.42 -7.17
CA ARG A 50 -23.86 -3.30 -6.32
C ARG A 50 -23.02 -4.02 -5.27
N ASP A 51 -21.80 -4.41 -5.60
CA ASP A 51 -20.89 -5.03 -4.64
C ASP A 51 -20.43 -4.04 -3.57
N ILE A 52 -20.18 -2.78 -3.95
CA ILE A 52 -19.91 -1.67 -3.03
C ILE A 52 -21.03 -1.55 -1.99
N GLN A 53 -22.28 -1.48 -2.46
CA GLN A 53 -23.44 -1.39 -1.57
C GLN A 53 -23.59 -2.63 -0.68
N THR A 54 -23.28 -3.82 -1.22
CA THR A 54 -23.30 -5.08 -0.45
C THR A 54 -22.26 -5.07 0.66
N CYS A 55 -21.03 -4.61 0.38
CA CYS A 55 -19.98 -4.43 1.37
C CYS A 55 -20.37 -3.40 2.44
N GLN A 56 -20.92 -2.27 2.04
CA GLN A 56 -21.36 -1.21 2.95
C GLN A 56 -22.49 -1.68 3.88
N GLN A 57 -23.43 -2.50 3.39
CA GLN A 57 -24.47 -3.13 4.23
C GLN A 57 -23.88 -4.06 5.30
N GLN A 58 -22.65 -4.55 5.10
CA GLN A 58 -21.89 -5.35 6.06
C GLN A 58 -20.92 -4.50 6.90
N ASN A 59 -21.07 -3.17 6.88
CA ASN A 59 -20.20 -2.21 7.57
C ASN A 59 -18.73 -2.21 7.07
N VAL A 60 -18.49 -2.67 5.83
CA VAL A 60 -17.19 -2.54 5.18
C VAL A 60 -17.16 -1.21 4.43
N LYS A 61 -16.21 -0.34 4.80
CA LYS A 61 -16.00 0.93 4.12
C LYS A 61 -15.28 0.71 2.80
N ILE A 62 -15.76 1.37 1.74
CA ILE A 62 -15.13 1.36 0.41
C ILE A 62 -14.54 2.74 0.10
N VAL A 63 -13.23 2.77 -0.11
CA VAL A 63 -12.44 3.97 -0.39
C VAL A 63 -11.87 3.86 -1.80
N LEU A 64 -11.93 4.94 -2.57
CA LEU A 64 -11.29 5.01 -3.89
C LEU A 64 -9.86 5.52 -3.75
N SER A 65 -8.89 4.73 -4.21
CA SER A 65 -7.48 5.13 -4.24
C SER A 65 -7.12 5.81 -5.56
N LEU A 66 -6.43 6.94 -5.46
CA LEU A 66 -5.96 7.75 -6.59
C LEU A 66 -4.44 7.71 -6.65
N GLY A 67 -3.91 7.48 -7.85
CA GLY A 67 -2.48 7.35 -8.09
C GLY A 67 -2.14 5.93 -8.53
N GLY A 68 -1.42 5.21 -7.67
CA GLY A 68 -0.77 3.94 -7.95
C GLY A 68 0.74 4.11 -8.15
N ASP A 69 1.38 3.04 -8.61
CA ASP A 69 2.83 2.96 -8.73
C ASP A 69 3.46 4.08 -9.59
N GLN A 70 4.79 4.22 -9.51
CA GLN A 70 5.55 5.21 -10.28
C GLN A 70 5.34 5.13 -11.81
N SER A 71 4.98 3.96 -12.34
CA SER A 71 4.75 3.76 -13.77
C SER A 71 3.35 4.15 -14.23
N SER A 72 2.43 4.31 -13.28
CA SER A 72 1.04 4.64 -13.53
C SER A 72 0.90 6.00 -14.19
N ALA A 73 0.01 6.11 -15.18
CA ALA A 73 -0.21 7.36 -15.88
C ALA A 73 -1.05 8.30 -15.00
N TYR A 74 -0.45 9.24 -14.29
CA TYR A 74 -1.16 10.33 -13.61
C TYR A 74 -0.23 11.54 -13.45
N GLN A 75 -0.81 12.73 -13.38
CA GLN A 75 -0.15 14.01 -13.18
C GLN A 75 -1.08 15.02 -12.49
N PHE A 76 -0.53 16.13 -12.00
CA PHE A 76 -1.31 17.30 -11.59
C PHE A 76 -0.83 18.54 -12.36
N GLY A 77 -1.78 19.32 -12.86
CA GLY A 77 -1.60 20.64 -13.44
C GLY A 77 -2.20 21.72 -12.56
N ALA A 78 -1.85 22.98 -12.82
CA ALA A 78 -2.34 24.11 -12.03
C ALA A 78 -3.88 24.18 -12.02
N GLY A 79 -4.48 24.25 -10.83
CA GLY A 79 -5.93 24.30 -10.60
C GLY A 79 -6.62 22.94 -10.49
N ASP A 80 -5.93 21.83 -10.78
CA ASP A 80 -6.53 20.50 -10.79
C ASP A 80 -7.02 20.06 -9.41
N GLY A 81 -6.38 20.47 -8.32
CA GLY A 81 -6.76 20.06 -6.97
C GLY A 81 -8.20 20.40 -6.61
N VAL A 82 -8.60 21.66 -6.85
CA VAL A 82 -9.97 22.12 -6.59
C VAL A 82 -10.94 21.49 -7.60
N ALA A 83 -10.57 21.44 -8.87
CA ALA A 83 -11.41 20.85 -9.91
C ALA A 83 -11.69 19.37 -9.62
N TYR A 84 -10.69 18.61 -9.18
CA TYR A 84 -10.79 17.19 -8.90
C TYR A 84 -11.58 16.92 -7.64
N ALA A 85 -11.39 17.72 -6.60
CA ALA A 85 -12.19 17.56 -5.40
C ALA A 85 -13.69 17.72 -5.72
N ASN A 86 -14.06 18.73 -6.51
CA ASN A 86 -15.44 18.93 -6.95
C ASN A 86 -15.94 17.79 -7.84
N LEU A 87 -15.12 17.33 -8.78
CA LEU A 87 -15.47 16.20 -9.65
C LEU A 87 -15.73 14.94 -8.82
N PHE A 88 -14.77 14.53 -8.01
CA PHE A 88 -14.84 13.30 -7.21
C PHE A 88 -15.98 13.36 -6.20
N TYR A 89 -16.20 14.52 -5.58
CA TYR A 89 -17.35 14.75 -4.72
C TYR A 89 -18.68 14.47 -5.44
N ASN A 90 -18.83 14.98 -6.66
CA ASN A 90 -20.07 14.85 -7.44
C ASN A 90 -20.26 13.51 -8.16
N VAL A 91 -19.18 12.78 -8.44
CA VAL A 91 -19.21 11.53 -9.20
C VAL A 91 -19.18 10.29 -8.29
N PHE A 92 -18.46 10.35 -7.17
CA PHE A 92 -18.21 9.18 -6.32
C PHE A 92 -18.71 9.35 -4.87
N LEU A 93 -18.83 10.59 -4.38
CA LEU A 93 -19.31 10.87 -3.03
C LEU A 93 -20.76 11.37 -3.05
N GLU A 94 -21.17 12.11 -2.02
CA GLU A 94 -22.55 12.60 -1.81
C GLU A 94 -23.01 13.72 -2.75
N GLY A 95 -22.11 14.32 -3.54
CA GLY A 95 -22.51 15.31 -4.53
C GLY A 95 -23.37 14.70 -5.64
N THR A 96 -24.27 15.50 -6.19
CA THR A 96 -25.27 15.06 -7.18
C THR A 96 -25.13 15.77 -8.53
N ALA A 97 -24.17 16.67 -8.70
CA ALA A 97 -24.00 17.44 -9.94
C ALA A 97 -23.29 16.65 -11.06
N GLY A 98 -22.87 15.41 -10.80
CA GLY A 98 -22.25 14.53 -11.79
C GLY A 98 -23.31 13.86 -12.67
N PRO A 99 -23.37 14.13 -13.98
CA PRO A 99 -24.41 13.58 -14.86
C PRO A 99 -24.21 12.08 -15.15
N VAL A 100 -23.00 11.55 -14.93
CA VAL A 100 -22.66 10.12 -15.10
C VAL A 100 -21.92 9.64 -13.85
N ARG A 101 -22.38 8.54 -13.25
CA ARG A 101 -21.73 7.89 -12.09
C ARG A 101 -21.27 6.49 -12.51
N PRO A 102 -19.95 6.22 -12.56
CA PRO A 102 -19.42 4.94 -13.07
C PRO A 102 -19.97 3.71 -12.36
N PHE A 103 -20.09 3.79 -11.03
CA PHE A 103 -20.63 2.71 -10.20
C PHE A 103 -22.16 2.65 -10.19
N GLY A 104 -22.83 3.46 -10.99
CA GLY A 104 -24.28 3.52 -11.06
C GLY A 104 -24.91 4.59 -10.15
N PRO A 105 -26.20 4.85 -10.36
CA PRO A 105 -26.93 5.88 -9.62
C PRO A 105 -27.06 5.51 -8.15
N GLY A 106 -26.87 6.49 -7.25
CA GLY A 106 -27.04 6.31 -5.82
C GLY A 106 -25.91 5.54 -5.10
N VAL A 107 -24.87 5.09 -5.80
CA VAL A 107 -23.68 4.51 -5.17
C VAL A 107 -22.77 5.63 -4.68
N VAL A 108 -22.54 5.69 -3.37
CA VAL A 108 -21.74 6.70 -2.68
C VAL A 108 -20.61 5.98 -1.94
N LEU A 109 -19.36 6.33 -2.23
CA LEU A 109 -18.19 5.76 -1.56
C LEU A 109 -18.01 6.37 -0.17
N ASP A 110 -17.32 5.63 0.71
CA ASP A 110 -17.03 6.08 2.07
C ASP A 110 -15.83 7.04 2.12
N GLY A 111 -14.95 6.98 1.12
CA GLY A 111 -13.68 7.69 1.17
C GLY A 111 -12.93 7.83 -0.14
N ILE A 112 -11.89 8.64 -0.05
CA ILE A 112 -10.87 8.83 -1.08
C ILE A 112 -9.49 8.77 -0.41
N GLU A 113 -8.54 8.08 -1.02
CA GLU A 113 -7.14 8.11 -0.59
C GLU A 113 -6.18 8.48 -1.72
N LEU A 114 -5.08 9.13 -1.37
CA LEU A 114 -3.99 9.44 -2.30
C LEU A 114 -2.86 8.43 -2.12
N ASP A 115 -2.71 7.54 -3.09
CA ASP A 115 -1.58 6.61 -3.25
C ASP A 115 -0.64 7.14 -4.33
N VAL A 116 -0.05 8.30 -4.07
CA VAL A 116 0.80 9.02 -5.02
C VAL A 116 2.25 8.62 -4.80
N GLU A 117 2.73 7.72 -5.65
CA GLU A 117 4.12 7.21 -5.63
C GLU A 117 5.07 7.95 -6.57
N LYS A 118 4.64 9.01 -7.26
CA LYS A 118 5.54 9.94 -7.97
C LYS A 118 5.07 11.37 -7.87
N ASN A 119 6.04 12.30 -7.95
CA ASN A 119 5.78 13.74 -7.98
C ASN A 119 6.84 14.41 -8.85
N ASP A 120 6.63 14.38 -10.18
CA ASP A 120 7.62 14.83 -11.15
C ASP A 120 7.75 16.37 -11.20
N ASN A 121 6.76 17.09 -10.65
CA ASN A 121 6.79 18.54 -10.51
C ASN A 121 6.22 18.99 -9.16
N PRO A 122 7.00 18.87 -8.06
CA PRO A 122 6.52 19.17 -6.71
C PRO A 122 6.04 20.59 -6.51
N ALA A 123 6.59 21.56 -7.26
CA ALA A 123 6.16 22.96 -7.21
C ALA A 123 4.71 23.15 -7.68
N VAL A 124 4.18 22.24 -8.50
CA VAL A 124 2.79 22.23 -8.96
C VAL A 124 1.98 21.19 -8.19
N TRP A 125 2.41 19.93 -8.16
CA TRP A 125 1.53 18.84 -7.68
C TRP A 125 1.29 18.90 -6.17
N THR A 126 2.27 19.35 -5.38
CA THR A 126 2.11 19.41 -3.92
C THR A 126 0.98 20.39 -3.52
N PRO A 127 0.97 21.65 -4.00
CA PRO A 127 -0.18 22.54 -3.83
C PRO A 127 -1.51 21.93 -4.31
N GLU A 128 -1.53 21.23 -5.45
CA GLU A 128 -2.78 20.64 -5.96
C GLU A 128 -3.30 19.49 -5.10
N MET A 129 -2.43 18.62 -4.58
CA MET A 129 -2.83 17.57 -3.63
C MET A 129 -3.36 18.17 -2.31
N ILE A 130 -2.73 19.25 -1.81
CA ILE A 130 -3.20 19.97 -0.62
C ILE A 130 -4.58 20.60 -0.88
N ASN A 131 -4.76 21.25 -2.03
CA ASN A 131 -6.04 21.83 -2.45
C ASN A 131 -7.13 20.77 -2.61
N PHE A 132 -6.78 19.60 -3.16
CA PHE A 132 -7.69 18.47 -3.31
C PHE A 132 -8.24 17.99 -1.96
N ILE A 133 -7.35 17.70 -1.00
CA ILE A 133 -7.75 17.24 0.34
C ILE A 133 -8.53 18.32 1.09
N THR A 134 -8.06 19.57 1.05
CA THR A 134 -8.73 20.70 1.72
C THR A 134 -10.13 20.92 1.17
N THR A 135 -10.28 20.90 -0.15
CA THR A 135 -11.58 21.09 -0.80
C THR A 135 -12.52 19.93 -0.50
N LEU A 136 -12.05 18.67 -0.58
CA LEU A 136 -12.86 17.51 -0.22
C LEU A 136 -13.34 17.54 1.23
N ARG A 137 -12.46 17.89 2.18
CA ARG A 137 -12.83 17.97 3.59
C ARG A 137 -13.88 19.05 3.84
N ASN A 138 -13.83 20.17 3.12
CA ASN A 138 -14.84 21.23 3.19
C ASN A 138 -16.18 20.81 2.57
N LEU A 139 -16.15 20.10 1.44
CA LEU A 139 -17.36 19.64 0.75
C LEU A 139 -18.05 18.48 1.48
N SER A 140 -17.27 17.54 2.02
CA SER A 140 -17.75 16.38 2.76
C SER A 140 -16.93 16.16 4.04
N PRO A 141 -17.37 16.74 5.16
CA PRO A 141 -16.71 16.56 6.46
C PRO A 141 -16.66 15.12 6.95
N LYS A 142 -17.55 14.24 6.45
CA LYS A 142 -17.66 12.83 6.89
C LYS A 142 -16.85 11.84 6.06
N THR A 143 -16.45 12.21 4.84
CA THR A 143 -15.68 11.34 3.94
C THR A 143 -14.37 10.91 4.59
N GLN A 144 -14.02 9.63 4.45
CA GLN A 144 -12.70 9.14 4.86
C GLN A 144 -11.65 9.69 3.90
N LEU A 145 -10.65 10.39 4.41
CA LEU A 145 -9.51 10.86 3.64
C LEU A 145 -8.23 10.25 4.18
N ALA A 146 -7.41 9.70 3.30
CA ALA A 146 -6.13 9.10 3.66
C ALA A 146 -5.05 9.36 2.60
N ILE A 147 -3.81 9.13 3.00
CA ILE A 147 -2.64 9.16 2.13
C ILE A 147 -1.83 7.89 2.37
N VAL A 148 -1.21 7.35 1.32
CA VAL A 148 -0.44 6.11 1.34
C VAL A 148 1.05 6.40 1.08
N PRO A 149 1.82 6.91 2.07
CA PRO A 149 3.25 7.15 1.90
C PRO A 149 4.08 5.85 1.92
N GLN A 150 5.27 5.87 1.34
CA GLN A 150 6.27 4.82 1.57
C GLN A 150 6.91 4.96 2.94
N CYS A 151 7.42 3.88 3.53
CA CYS A 151 8.14 4.00 4.82
C CYS A 151 9.44 4.79 4.74
N TYR A 152 10.01 4.97 3.54
CA TYR A 152 11.34 5.54 3.35
C TYR A 152 11.32 7.06 3.45
N LEU A 153 12.12 7.60 4.37
CA LEU A 153 12.18 9.03 4.66
C LEU A 153 13.42 9.74 4.08
N GLY A 154 14.40 8.97 3.59
CA GLY A 154 15.69 9.50 3.12
C GLY A 154 16.37 10.44 4.12
N LEU A 155 17.11 11.41 3.59
CA LEU A 155 17.76 12.47 4.38
C LEU A 155 16.81 13.65 4.67
N ILE A 156 15.67 13.71 3.99
CA ILE A 156 14.70 14.81 4.12
C ILE A 156 13.72 14.60 5.28
N GLY A 157 13.72 13.42 5.91
CA GLY A 157 12.93 13.13 7.10
C GLY A 157 11.43 12.97 6.85
N LYS A 158 11.01 12.79 5.59
CA LYS A 158 9.61 12.69 5.16
C LYS A 158 9.53 11.85 3.89
N ASP A 159 8.34 11.35 3.55
CA ASP A 159 8.11 10.74 2.24
C ASP A 159 8.38 11.75 1.11
N ALA A 160 9.07 11.31 0.06
CA ALA A 160 9.56 12.17 -1.01
C ALA A 160 8.46 12.82 -1.87
N TYR A 161 7.28 12.20 -1.96
CA TYR A 161 6.23 12.61 -2.88
C TYR A 161 5.06 13.25 -2.15
N VAL A 162 4.70 12.74 -0.97
CA VAL A 162 3.52 13.17 -0.20
C VAL A 162 3.84 13.68 1.20
N GLY A 163 5.10 13.71 1.62
CA GLY A 163 5.48 14.15 2.98
C GLY A 163 5.05 15.59 3.31
N ASP A 164 5.17 16.51 2.36
CA ASP A 164 4.70 17.90 2.52
C ASP A 164 3.17 17.99 2.52
N VAL A 165 2.50 17.14 1.74
CA VAL A 165 1.04 17.07 1.69
C VAL A 165 0.51 16.57 3.04
N ILE A 166 1.08 15.50 3.59
CA ILE A 166 0.74 14.97 4.92
C ILE A 166 0.91 16.06 5.98
N SER A 167 2.06 16.74 5.98
CA SER A 167 2.36 17.79 6.96
C SER A 167 1.34 18.95 6.90
N ALA A 168 0.96 19.38 5.70
CA ALA A 168 0.01 20.48 5.50
C ALA A 168 -1.46 20.10 5.75
N THR A 169 -1.80 18.82 5.63
CA THR A 169 -3.20 18.33 5.67
C THR A 169 -3.51 17.39 6.82
N ALA A 170 -2.57 17.16 7.74
CA ALA A 170 -2.71 16.19 8.83
C ALA A 170 -4.04 16.28 9.61
N PRO A 171 -4.57 17.47 9.99
CA PRO A 171 -5.86 17.56 10.70
C PRO A 171 -7.08 17.14 9.88
N MET A 172 -6.91 17.01 8.55
CA MET A 172 -7.97 16.64 7.61
C MET A 172 -7.94 15.17 7.24
N LEU A 173 -6.92 14.41 7.63
CA LEU A 173 -6.78 12.98 7.33
C LEU A 173 -7.38 12.13 8.45
N ASN A 174 -8.08 11.06 8.08
CA ASN A 174 -8.58 10.07 9.02
C ASN A 174 -7.47 9.10 9.44
N TYR A 175 -6.62 8.71 8.49
CA TYR A 175 -5.49 7.82 8.71
C TYR A 175 -4.46 7.99 7.58
N ILE A 176 -3.26 7.44 7.79
CA ILE A 176 -2.29 7.19 6.72
C ILE A 176 -2.01 5.69 6.62
N ILE A 177 -1.65 5.20 5.43
CA ILE A 177 -1.21 3.82 5.22
C ILE A 177 0.27 3.85 4.86
N VAL A 178 1.15 3.57 5.82
CA VAL A 178 2.60 3.57 5.55
C VAL A 178 2.99 2.23 4.93
N GLN A 179 3.53 2.25 3.71
CA GLN A 179 3.97 1.06 3.00
C GLN A 179 5.30 0.53 3.57
N PHE A 180 5.25 -0.52 4.39
CA PHE A 180 6.40 -1.18 4.99
C PHE A 180 6.91 -2.35 4.14
N TYR A 181 6.96 -2.16 2.84
CA TYR A 181 7.51 -3.10 1.86
C TYR A 181 8.25 -2.34 0.75
N ASN A 182 8.96 -3.07 -0.10
CA ASN A 182 9.88 -2.58 -1.14
C ASN A 182 11.04 -1.68 -0.65
N ASN A 183 11.09 -1.39 0.65
CA ASN A 183 12.06 -0.52 1.30
C ASN A 183 12.70 -1.24 2.51
N PRO A 184 13.70 -2.13 2.30
CA PRO A 184 14.32 -2.93 3.37
C PRO A 184 15.06 -2.09 4.43
N GLN A 185 15.29 -0.81 4.14
CA GLN A 185 15.87 0.18 5.05
C GLN A 185 14.89 0.70 6.11
N CYS A 186 13.58 0.48 5.94
CA CYS A 186 12.56 0.94 6.86
C CYS A 186 11.46 -0.09 7.14
N SER A 187 11.66 -1.35 6.76
CA SER A 187 10.71 -2.46 6.94
C SER A 187 11.32 -3.57 7.80
N TYR A 188 10.48 -4.32 8.51
CA TYR A 188 10.97 -5.42 9.33
C TYR A 188 11.67 -6.48 8.45
N PRO A 189 12.82 -7.05 8.88
CA PRO A 189 13.40 -7.00 10.22
C PRO A 189 14.39 -5.86 10.50
N PHE A 190 14.49 -4.83 9.64
CA PHE A 190 15.52 -3.80 9.78
C PHE A 190 14.97 -2.38 9.68
N GLY A 191 15.17 -1.60 10.74
CA GLY A 191 14.81 -0.18 10.72
C GLY A 191 13.32 0.08 10.51
N PHE A 192 12.44 -0.88 10.81
CA PHE A 192 10.99 -0.69 10.89
C PHE A 192 10.68 0.56 11.71
N ASN A 193 10.35 1.65 11.00
CA ASN A 193 10.40 3.02 11.53
C ASN A 193 9.01 3.55 11.93
N PHE A 194 8.12 2.69 12.40
CA PHE A 194 6.81 3.09 12.92
C PHE A 194 6.91 4.21 13.97
N ASN A 195 7.90 4.13 14.86
CA ASN A 195 8.16 5.18 15.87
C ASN A 195 8.51 6.54 15.27
N THR A 196 9.17 6.57 14.12
CA THR A 196 9.44 7.83 13.40
C THR A 196 8.15 8.36 12.78
N TRP A 197 7.36 7.50 12.15
CA TRP A 197 6.08 7.89 11.55
C TRP A 197 5.09 8.49 12.56
N LYS A 198 5.07 7.98 13.79
CA LYS A 198 4.31 8.58 14.91
C LYS A 198 4.63 10.05 15.16
N THR A 199 5.89 10.44 14.96
CA THR A 199 6.31 11.85 15.13
C THR A 199 5.95 12.73 13.94
N LEU A 200 5.73 12.14 12.77
CA LEU A 200 5.41 12.85 11.52
C LEU A 200 3.90 13.02 11.33
N PHE A 201 3.09 12.13 11.89
CA PHE A 201 1.64 12.17 11.80
C PHE A 201 1.02 11.82 13.15
N THR A 202 0.10 12.64 13.63
CA THR A 202 -0.52 12.49 14.97
C THR A 202 -1.78 11.62 14.97
N GLY A 203 -2.30 11.25 13.80
CA GLY A 203 -3.48 10.42 13.65
C GLY A 203 -3.18 8.92 13.63
N SER A 204 -4.16 8.16 13.13
CA SER A 204 -4.08 6.69 13.02
C SER A 204 -3.17 6.26 11.86
N ILE A 205 -2.22 5.38 12.16
CA ILE A 205 -1.25 4.83 11.21
C ILE A 205 -1.62 3.37 10.94
N ILE A 206 -1.96 3.08 9.70
CA ILE A 206 -2.15 1.72 9.20
C ILE A 206 -0.80 1.20 8.68
N VAL A 207 -0.43 -0.02 9.08
CA VAL A 207 0.79 -0.70 8.62
C VAL A 207 0.48 -1.42 7.31
N GLY A 208 0.96 -0.88 6.20
CA GLY A 208 0.84 -1.47 4.86
C GLY A 208 1.86 -2.58 4.63
N LEU A 209 1.39 -3.76 4.24
CA LEU A 209 2.20 -4.97 4.05
C LEU A 209 1.97 -5.58 2.66
N ALA A 210 2.97 -6.30 2.16
CA ALA A 210 2.79 -7.17 1.00
C ALA A 210 1.86 -8.35 1.35
N GLY A 211 1.04 -8.80 0.40
CA GLY A 211 0.10 -9.91 0.59
C GLY A 211 0.71 -11.30 0.48
N ASP A 212 1.81 -11.40 -0.27
CA ASP A 212 2.65 -12.59 -0.39
C ASP A 212 4.06 -12.18 -0.84
N TRP A 213 4.91 -13.17 -1.12
CA TRP A 213 6.26 -12.96 -1.65
C TRP A 213 6.32 -12.39 -3.07
N THR A 214 5.24 -12.44 -3.84
CA THR A 214 5.18 -11.93 -5.22
C THR A 214 4.77 -10.46 -5.28
N SER A 215 4.12 -9.96 -4.24
CA SER A 215 3.53 -8.61 -4.18
C SER A 215 4.56 -7.49 -3.97
N ALA A 216 5.75 -7.81 -3.44
CA ALA A 216 6.81 -6.83 -3.19
C ALA A 216 8.16 -7.35 -3.68
N ILE A 217 8.54 -6.95 -4.89
CA ILE A 217 9.77 -7.39 -5.57
C ILE A 217 11.01 -7.10 -4.72
N SER A 218 11.03 -5.99 -3.97
CA SER A 218 12.17 -5.59 -3.14
C SER A 218 12.08 -6.10 -1.69
N GLY A 219 11.13 -6.99 -1.38
CA GLY A 219 10.93 -7.60 -0.08
C GLY A 219 10.00 -6.81 0.85
N GLY A 220 9.78 -7.35 2.07
CA GLY A 220 8.88 -6.77 3.08
C GLY A 220 7.60 -7.57 3.33
N PHE A 221 7.42 -8.72 2.67
CA PHE A 221 6.41 -9.69 3.08
C PHE A 221 6.75 -10.27 4.45
N LEU A 222 5.77 -10.27 5.35
CA LEU A 222 5.91 -10.79 6.69
C LEU A 222 5.17 -12.12 6.81
N GLU A 223 5.91 -13.21 6.81
CA GLU A 223 5.35 -14.50 7.24
C GLU A 223 4.82 -14.42 8.69
N PRO A 224 4.03 -15.40 9.16
CA PRO A 224 3.33 -15.29 10.45
C PRO A 224 4.24 -14.99 11.64
N GLY A 225 5.49 -15.50 11.66
CA GLY A 225 6.49 -15.18 12.68
C GLY A 225 6.95 -13.72 12.69
N PRO A 226 7.53 -13.20 11.58
CA PRO A 226 7.86 -11.78 11.42
C PRO A 226 6.66 -10.85 11.66
N LEU A 227 5.47 -11.24 11.21
CA LEU A 227 4.23 -10.49 11.45
C LEU A 227 3.93 -10.40 12.94
N GLN A 228 4.05 -11.51 13.69
CA GLN A 228 3.88 -11.49 15.13
C GLN A 228 4.86 -10.52 15.79
N ALA A 229 6.14 -10.54 15.39
CA ALA A 229 7.16 -9.65 15.94
C ALA A 229 6.81 -8.17 15.69
N VAL A 230 6.35 -7.82 14.49
CA VAL A 230 5.87 -6.47 14.19
C VAL A 230 4.68 -6.08 15.04
N TYR A 231 3.67 -6.95 15.13
CA TYR A 231 2.48 -6.70 15.93
C TYR A 231 2.83 -6.52 17.42
N ASP A 232 3.67 -7.37 17.99
CA ASP A 232 4.07 -7.27 19.40
C ASP A 232 4.80 -5.96 19.72
N MET A 233 5.53 -5.37 18.75
CA MET A 233 6.17 -4.07 18.91
C MET A 233 5.17 -2.90 18.98
N ILE A 234 4.02 -2.99 18.30
CA ILE A 234 3.15 -1.82 18.06
C ILE A 234 1.71 -1.97 18.58
N LYS A 235 1.27 -3.17 18.96
CA LYS A 235 -0.15 -3.45 19.30
C LYS A 235 -0.72 -2.61 20.45
N ASN A 236 0.14 -2.14 21.35
CA ASN A 236 -0.26 -1.30 22.48
C ASN A 236 -0.10 0.21 22.18
N ASP A 237 0.32 0.57 20.97
CA ASP A 237 0.49 1.95 20.58
C ASP A 237 -0.84 2.56 20.15
N ALA A 238 -1.19 3.72 20.73
CA ALA A 238 -2.46 4.40 20.45
C ALA A 238 -2.61 4.85 18.97
N GLN A 239 -1.50 5.01 18.24
CA GLN A 239 -1.54 5.39 16.84
C GLN A 239 -1.64 4.19 15.90
N PHE A 240 -1.45 2.96 16.37
CA PHE A 240 -1.60 1.77 15.52
C PHE A 240 -3.07 1.54 15.17
N GLY A 241 -3.43 1.74 13.90
CA GLY A 241 -4.81 1.61 13.41
C GLY A 241 -5.16 0.26 12.78
N GLY A 242 -4.17 -0.61 12.57
CA GLY A 242 -4.35 -1.93 11.96
C GLY A 242 -3.41 -2.17 10.78
N PHE A 243 -3.76 -3.15 9.95
CA PHE A 243 -2.99 -3.55 8.78
C PHE A 243 -3.72 -3.21 7.48
N SER A 244 -2.95 -2.85 6.45
CA SER A 244 -3.36 -2.84 5.05
C SER A 244 -2.53 -3.87 4.29
N VAL A 245 -3.07 -4.45 3.23
CA VAL A 245 -2.41 -5.48 2.44
C VAL A 245 -2.47 -5.17 0.96
N TYR A 246 -1.32 -5.19 0.30
CA TYR A 246 -1.17 -5.09 -1.15
C TYR A 246 -0.95 -6.51 -1.73
N ASP A 247 -1.95 -7.17 -2.33
CA ASP A 247 -3.36 -6.77 -2.44
C ASP A 247 -4.30 -7.94 -2.08
N VAL A 248 -5.61 -7.77 -2.27
CA VAL A 248 -6.59 -8.83 -2.01
C VAL A 248 -6.30 -10.08 -2.85
N SER A 249 -5.85 -9.88 -4.08
CA SER A 249 -5.61 -10.96 -5.04
C SER A 249 -4.42 -11.83 -4.66
N SER A 250 -3.45 -11.33 -3.89
CA SER A 250 -2.32 -12.10 -3.37
C SER A 250 -2.48 -12.60 -1.93
N SER A 251 -3.39 -11.99 -1.17
CA SER A 251 -3.59 -12.28 0.25
C SER A 251 -4.80 -13.18 0.57
N ASN A 252 -5.70 -13.42 -0.40
CA ASN A 252 -6.86 -14.31 -0.26
C ASN A 252 -6.94 -15.37 -1.37
N PRO A 253 -7.56 -16.54 -1.08
CA PRO A 253 -7.85 -17.51 -2.12
C PRO A 253 -8.66 -16.87 -3.27
N PRO A 254 -8.43 -17.26 -4.54
CA PRO A 254 -7.71 -18.45 -4.98
C PRO A 254 -6.20 -18.26 -5.20
N ALA A 255 -5.59 -17.16 -4.76
CA ALA A 255 -4.15 -16.98 -4.94
C ALA A 255 -3.33 -18.06 -4.22
N LEU A 256 -2.13 -18.26 -4.74
CA LEU A 256 -1.16 -19.21 -4.23
C LEU A 256 -0.03 -18.46 -3.53
N SER A 257 0.37 -18.92 -2.35
CA SER A 257 1.43 -18.32 -1.54
C SER A 257 2.77 -18.99 -1.84
N TRP A 258 3.60 -18.35 -2.65
CA TRP A 258 4.91 -18.87 -3.07
C TRP A 258 6.01 -18.50 -2.07
N ASN A 259 6.85 -19.44 -1.66
CA ASN A 259 8.11 -19.20 -0.95
C ASN A 259 9.16 -20.24 -1.35
N GLU A 260 10.41 -20.09 -0.91
CA GLU A 260 11.51 -21.00 -1.25
C GLU A 260 11.15 -22.48 -0.95
N LYS A 261 10.42 -22.73 0.13
CA LYS A 261 10.06 -24.08 0.59
C LYS A 261 8.94 -24.72 -0.23
N ASN A 262 7.98 -23.93 -0.71
CA ASN A 262 6.76 -24.44 -1.35
C ASN A 262 6.64 -24.04 -2.83
N TYR A 263 7.67 -23.43 -3.42
CA TYR A 263 7.65 -22.90 -4.79
C TYR A 263 7.13 -23.90 -5.84
N ASN A 264 7.44 -25.20 -5.71
CA ASN A 264 6.98 -26.22 -6.66
C ASN A 264 5.50 -26.59 -6.52
N ASN A 265 4.89 -26.33 -5.36
CA ASN A 265 3.49 -26.62 -5.07
C ASN A 265 2.96 -25.66 -3.98
N PRO A 266 2.74 -24.39 -4.34
CA PRO A 266 2.34 -23.37 -3.37
C PRO A 266 0.92 -23.64 -2.87
N PRO A 267 0.65 -23.48 -1.56
CA PRO A 267 -0.70 -23.60 -1.01
C PRO A 267 -1.52 -22.34 -1.32
N LEU A 268 -2.84 -22.43 -1.16
CA LEU A 268 -3.70 -21.25 -1.17
C LEU A 268 -3.28 -20.27 -0.08
N THR A 269 -3.20 -19.00 -0.44
CA THR A 269 -2.93 -17.92 0.52
C THR A 269 -4.08 -17.79 1.52
N THR A 270 -3.76 -17.49 2.78
CA THR A 270 -4.74 -17.19 3.85
C THR A 270 -4.31 -15.94 4.61
N TYR A 271 -3.47 -15.10 3.99
CA TYR A 271 -2.73 -14.08 4.70
C TYR A 271 -3.64 -12.99 5.31
N SER A 272 -4.72 -12.58 4.64
CA SER A 272 -5.69 -11.66 5.27
C SER A 272 -6.35 -12.25 6.52
N LYS A 273 -6.60 -13.57 6.55
CA LYS A 273 -7.07 -14.24 7.76
C LYS A 273 -6.00 -14.19 8.85
N THR A 274 -4.74 -14.46 8.52
CA THR A 274 -3.61 -14.35 9.45
C THR A 274 -3.50 -12.93 10.04
N LEU A 275 -3.61 -11.88 9.21
CA LEU A 275 -3.63 -10.49 9.68
C LEU A 275 -4.81 -10.23 10.63
N ARG A 276 -6.01 -10.74 10.29
CA ARG A 276 -7.20 -10.61 11.15
C ARG A 276 -7.05 -11.35 12.47
N ASP A 277 -6.54 -12.58 12.46
CA ASP A 277 -6.27 -13.39 13.64
C ASP A 277 -5.30 -12.65 14.58
N CYS A 278 -4.23 -12.09 14.02
CA CYS A 278 -3.25 -11.27 14.74
C CYS A 278 -3.93 -10.07 15.43
N LEU A 279 -4.76 -9.31 14.71
CA LEU A 279 -5.53 -8.19 15.28
C LEU A 279 -6.54 -8.62 16.36
N ASN A 280 -7.05 -9.85 16.27
CA ASN A 280 -7.94 -10.45 17.27
C ASN A 280 -7.16 -11.02 18.48
N GLY A 281 -5.85 -10.80 18.57
CA GLY A 281 -5.00 -11.25 19.67
C GLY A 281 -4.58 -12.72 19.59
N VAL A 282 -4.85 -13.41 18.48
CA VAL A 282 -4.36 -14.76 18.24
C VAL A 282 -2.87 -14.68 17.89
N SER A 283 -2.04 -15.45 18.59
CA SER A 283 -0.63 -15.58 18.23
C SER A 283 -0.50 -16.34 16.92
N VAL A 284 0.03 -15.67 15.89
CA VAL A 284 0.19 -16.23 14.54
C VAL A 284 1.60 -16.77 14.28
N GLY A 285 2.54 -16.44 15.16
CA GLY A 285 3.91 -16.94 15.09
C GLY A 285 4.67 -16.68 16.39
N SER A 286 5.91 -17.15 16.47
CA SER A 286 6.76 -16.97 17.65
C SER A 286 8.24 -17.13 17.30
N GLY A 287 9.14 -16.72 18.20
CA GLY A 287 10.58 -17.00 18.09
C GLY A 287 11.35 -16.04 17.18
N PHE A 288 10.72 -14.98 16.68
CA PHE A 288 11.38 -13.94 15.92
C PHE A 288 11.88 -12.83 16.86
N PRO A 289 13.16 -12.40 16.73
CA PRO A 289 13.70 -11.38 17.61
C PRO A 289 13.15 -9.99 17.28
N PRO A 290 13.38 -9.01 18.16
CA PRO A 290 13.19 -7.60 17.84
C PRO A 290 13.91 -7.22 16.54
N GLN A 291 13.41 -6.17 15.87
CA GLN A 291 14.07 -5.65 14.67
C GLN A 291 15.55 -5.29 14.93
N GLY A 292 16.40 -5.56 13.95
CA GLY A 292 17.81 -5.19 13.95
C GLY A 292 18.05 -3.72 13.55
N PRO A 293 19.30 -3.24 13.67
CA PRO A 293 19.65 -1.88 13.27
C PRO A 293 19.40 -1.66 11.77
N GLN A 294 19.08 -0.41 11.41
CA GLN A 294 18.91 0.01 10.03
C GLN A 294 20.15 -0.34 9.19
N GLN A 295 19.94 -0.95 8.03
CA GLN A 295 21.00 -1.34 7.10
C GLN A 295 21.23 -0.24 6.06
N ASN A 296 22.49 0.04 5.70
CA ASN A 296 22.83 1.01 4.66
C ASN A 296 22.86 0.37 3.25
N ASN A 297 22.88 1.20 2.21
CA ASN A 297 22.87 0.74 0.81
C ASN A 297 24.07 -0.13 0.44
N LEU A 298 25.21 0.02 1.12
CA LEU A 298 26.40 -0.82 0.90
C LEU A 298 26.16 -2.23 1.45
N ASN A 299 25.62 -2.33 2.67
CA ASN A 299 25.17 -3.58 3.24
C ASN A 299 24.05 -4.20 2.41
N LEU A 300 23.23 -3.40 1.73
CA LEU A 300 22.17 -3.89 0.83
C LEU A 300 22.72 -4.39 -0.51
N ALA A 301 23.64 -3.65 -1.13
CA ALA A 301 24.28 -4.00 -2.39
C ALA A 301 25.19 -5.22 -2.27
N ASN A 302 25.90 -5.35 -1.15
CA ASN A 302 26.74 -6.49 -0.82
C ASN A 302 25.93 -7.79 -0.57
N ARG A 303 24.59 -7.74 -0.54
CA ARG A 303 23.76 -8.92 -0.27
C ARG A 303 23.76 -9.91 -1.44
N CYS A 304 23.56 -9.51 -2.69
CA CYS A 304 23.46 -10.52 -3.77
C CYS A 304 23.75 -10.03 -5.21
N GLY A 305 24.19 -8.79 -5.47
CA GLY A 305 24.63 -8.36 -6.82
C GLY A 305 23.66 -8.62 -8.01
N GLY A 306 22.37 -8.89 -7.76
CA GLY A 306 21.37 -9.32 -8.74
C GLY A 306 19.93 -9.10 -8.23
N THR A 307 18.93 -9.40 -9.06
CA THR A 307 17.50 -9.20 -8.73
C THR A 307 17.05 -10.03 -7.52
N TRP A 308 16.02 -9.58 -6.79
CA TRP A 308 15.57 -10.25 -5.58
C TRP A 308 15.02 -11.67 -5.79
N VAL A 309 14.53 -12.01 -6.99
CA VAL A 309 14.20 -13.41 -7.35
C VAL A 309 15.45 -14.28 -7.29
N TYR A 310 16.59 -13.79 -7.80
CA TYR A 310 17.88 -14.46 -7.70
C TYR A 310 18.38 -14.50 -6.25
N ALA A 311 18.18 -13.43 -5.46
CA ALA A 311 18.49 -13.40 -4.05
C ALA A 311 17.67 -14.44 -3.26
N ASN A 312 16.37 -14.55 -3.50
CA ASN A 312 15.49 -15.51 -2.82
C ASN A 312 15.75 -16.96 -3.25
N SER A 313 16.22 -17.18 -4.49
CA SER A 313 16.50 -18.53 -5.01
C SER A 313 17.93 -19.03 -4.78
N ASN A 314 18.90 -18.12 -4.55
CA ASN A 314 20.33 -18.47 -4.45
C ASN A 314 20.99 -17.99 -3.15
N CYS A 315 20.46 -16.96 -2.49
CA CYS A 315 20.95 -16.46 -1.21
C CYS A 315 19.96 -16.91 -0.11
N THR A 316 20.16 -18.11 0.44
CA THR A 316 19.24 -18.67 1.44
C THR A 316 19.10 -17.75 2.66
N LEU A 317 17.89 -17.28 2.97
CA LEU A 317 17.50 -16.55 4.19
C LEU A 317 17.39 -17.50 5.39
N LYS A 318 18.37 -18.37 5.64
CA LYS A 318 18.28 -19.36 6.72
C LYS A 318 18.72 -18.77 8.06
N THR A 319 17.88 -18.98 9.07
CA THR A 319 18.25 -18.85 10.49
C THR A 319 19.45 -19.75 10.79
N CYS A 320 20.46 -19.22 11.49
CA CYS A 320 21.62 -20.01 11.92
C CYS A 320 21.19 -21.13 12.87
N ASP A 321 21.58 -22.38 12.59
CA ASP A 321 21.43 -23.51 13.51
C ASP A 321 22.63 -23.55 14.47
N PRO A 322 22.45 -23.29 15.78
CA PRO A 322 23.54 -23.29 16.75
C PRO A 322 24.18 -24.69 16.97
N ALA A 323 23.56 -25.77 16.50
CA ALA A 323 24.10 -27.13 16.59
C ALA A 323 25.11 -27.46 15.47
N ILE A 324 25.28 -26.59 14.45
CA ILE A 324 26.12 -26.86 13.26
C ILE A 324 27.22 -25.79 13.13
N PRO A 325 28.48 -26.08 13.53
CA PRO A 325 29.61 -25.17 13.32
C PRO A 325 29.90 -24.97 11.82
N ASN A 326 30.07 -23.72 11.36
CA ASN A 326 30.25 -23.33 9.95
C ASN A 326 29.02 -23.56 9.02
N PHE A 327 27.80 -23.44 9.53
CA PHE A 327 26.55 -23.54 8.73
C PHE A 327 26.48 -22.58 7.52
N CYS A 328 27.33 -21.55 7.49
CA CYS A 328 27.30 -20.43 6.55
C CYS A 328 28.32 -20.66 5.44
N GLY A 329 27.90 -21.25 4.32
CA GLY A 329 28.72 -21.36 3.11
C GLY A 329 29.02 -20.01 2.46
N LEU A 330 29.95 -20.00 1.49
CA LEU A 330 30.40 -18.80 0.76
C LEU A 330 29.27 -18.04 0.03
N ASN A 331 28.15 -18.72 -0.26
CA ASN A 331 26.98 -18.16 -0.93
C ASN A 331 25.77 -18.10 0.01
N MET A 332 25.97 -18.14 1.32
CA MET A 332 24.92 -18.19 2.33
C MET A 332 24.97 -16.97 3.25
N HIS A 333 23.81 -16.40 3.55
CA HIS A 333 23.67 -15.36 4.56
C HIS A 333 23.33 -15.98 5.91
N CYS A 334 24.26 -15.88 6.85
CA CYS A 334 24.01 -16.21 8.25
C CYS A 334 24.00 -14.94 9.08
N PHE A 335 22.88 -14.72 9.76
CA PHE A 335 22.69 -13.56 10.61
C PHE A 335 23.25 -13.86 12.00
N SER A 336 24.45 -13.35 12.30
CA SER A 336 25.12 -13.47 13.61
C SER A 336 24.40 -12.75 14.76
N PHE A 337 23.32 -12.01 14.48
CA PHE A 337 22.47 -11.37 15.49
C PHE A 337 21.14 -12.12 15.72
N LEU A 338 20.82 -13.14 14.91
CA LEU A 338 19.71 -14.07 15.19
C LEU A 338 20.11 -15.17 16.18
N SER A 339 21.40 -15.28 16.50
CA SER A 339 21.93 -16.14 17.57
C SER A 339 23.27 -15.58 18.08
N THR A 340 23.42 -15.44 19.40
CA THR A 340 24.67 -15.02 20.05
C THR A 340 25.82 -16.02 19.91
N THR A 341 25.57 -17.20 19.33
CA THR A 341 26.54 -18.30 19.23
C THR A 341 27.15 -18.49 17.84
N CYS A 342 26.78 -17.68 16.85
CA CYS A 342 27.25 -17.84 15.47
C CYS A 342 28.09 -16.63 15.02
N THR A 343 29.40 -16.80 14.93
CA THR A 343 30.30 -15.82 14.30
C THR A 343 30.38 -16.04 12.79
N PRO A 344 30.23 -14.99 11.95
CA PRO A 344 30.48 -15.11 10.52
C PRO A 344 31.96 -15.44 10.28
N ARG A 345 32.27 -16.24 9.26
CA ARG A 345 33.63 -16.21 8.70
C ARG A 345 33.86 -14.81 8.15
N GLN A 346 34.79 -14.08 8.75
CA GLN A 346 35.31 -12.86 8.11
C GLN A 346 35.92 -13.28 6.77
N ILE A 347 35.42 -12.67 5.70
CA ILE A 347 36.06 -12.70 4.37
C ILE A 347 36.98 -11.49 4.32
#